data_AF-A0A2G2Q555-F1
#
_entry.id   AF-A0A2G2Q555-F1
#
_cell.length_a   1.000
_cell.length_b   1.000
_cell.length_c   1.000
_cell.angle_alpha   90.00
_cell.angle_beta   90.00
_cell.angle_gamma   90.00
#
_symmetry.space_group_name_H-M   'P 1'
#
loop_
_entity.id
_entity.type
_entity.pdbx_description
1 polymer ?
#
loop_
_entity_poly.entity_id
_entity_poly.type
_entity_poly.pdbx_seq_one_letter_code
_entity_poly.pdbx_strand_id
1 'polypeptide(L)'
;MRKINYSYLKKLSDIIDCPCGCRASIKEELFKIQSCKLSPSLEMYHNYLMGKFLFNLSKVTEKLNNLTLANTKFDTIFVLAKMNNWEVYNPKYIFKTAHTKFELIKNLQSRREIIKIWKEAHDLTFYGIDKYPNNSSLQWLFDELEKMENKS
;
A
#
# COMPACT_ATOMS: atom_id res chain seq x y z
N MET A 1 15.39 -0.89 -24.58
CA MET A 1 14.52 -0.90 -23.38
C MET A 1 15.36 -1.31 -22.17
N ARG A 2 15.42 -0.53 -21.09
CA ARG A 2 16.14 -0.94 -19.87
C ARG A 2 15.47 -2.21 -19.29
N LYS A 3 16.26 -3.20 -18.87
CA LYS A 3 15.74 -4.40 -18.19
C LYS A 3 15.25 -4.00 -16.79
N ILE A 4 13.94 -4.11 -16.55
CA ILE A 4 13.35 -3.85 -15.24
C ILE A 4 13.73 -5.00 -14.29
N ASN A 5 14.33 -4.67 -13.16
CA ASN A 5 14.74 -5.61 -12.13
C ASN A 5 14.64 -4.95 -10.73
N TYR A 6 14.89 -5.71 -9.67
CA TYR A 6 14.81 -5.20 -8.30
C TYR A 6 15.75 -4.03 -8.03
N SER A 7 16.96 -4.03 -8.59
CA SER A 7 17.91 -2.93 -8.41
C SER A 7 17.38 -1.63 -9.02
N TYR A 8 16.77 -1.72 -10.20
CA TYR A 8 16.10 -0.59 -10.84
C TYR A 8 14.92 -0.07 -10.01
N LEU A 9 14.02 -0.97 -9.60
CA LEU A 9 12.86 -0.60 -8.79
C LEU A 9 13.27 -0.03 -7.42
N LYS A 10 14.34 -0.54 -6.81
CA LYS A 10 14.88 -0.01 -5.55
C LYS A 10 15.35 1.43 -5.70
N LYS A 11 16.07 1.76 -6.79
CA LYS A 11 16.46 3.14 -7.10
C LYS A 11 15.25 4.08 -7.18
N LEU A 12 14.16 3.64 -7.82
CA LEU A 12 12.91 4.42 -7.84
C LEU A 12 12.32 4.57 -6.43
N SER A 13 12.36 3.52 -5.61
CA SER A 13 11.89 3.55 -4.21
C SER A 13 12.56 4.62 -3.37
N ASP A 14 13.88 4.77 -3.51
CA ASP A 14 14.68 5.74 -2.76
C ASP A 14 14.31 7.17 -3.16
N ILE A 15 13.99 7.40 -4.44
CA ILE A 15 13.59 8.73 -4.94
C ILE A 15 12.16 9.09 -4.51
N ILE A 16 11.25 8.11 -4.37
CA ILE A 16 9.88 8.36 -3.86
C ILE A 16 9.90 9.01 -2.46
N ASP A 17 10.90 8.67 -1.65
CA ASP A 17 11.07 9.23 -0.30
C ASP A 17 11.81 10.57 -0.30
N CYS A 18 12.36 11.02 -1.44
CA CYS A 18 13.08 12.30 -1.48
C CYS A 18 12.11 13.48 -1.29
N PRO A 19 12.35 14.35 -0.30
CA PRO A 19 11.58 15.59 -0.12
C PRO A 19 11.77 16.57 -1.29
N CYS A 20 12.83 16.39 -2.08
CA CYS A 20 13.39 17.32 -3.04
C CYS A 20 12.58 17.59 -4.34
N GLY A 21 11.30 17.19 -4.40
CA GLY A 21 10.41 17.62 -5.49
C GLY A 21 10.51 16.83 -6.81
N CYS A 22 11.27 15.73 -6.89
CA CYS A 22 11.41 14.92 -8.11
C CYS A 22 10.15 14.11 -8.51
N ARG A 23 8.97 14.41 -7.94
CA ARG A 23 7.75 13.60 -8.04
C ARG A 23 7.25 13.42 -9.48
N ALA A 24 7.40 14.42 -10.34
CA ALA A 24 6.98 14.34 -11.75
C ALA A 24 7.80 13.29 -12.52
N SER A 25 9.13 13.31 -12.39
CA SER A 25 10.01 12.34 -13.06
C SER A 25 9.74 10.90 -12.62
N ILE A 26 9.48 10.69 -11.32
CA ILE A 26 9.17 9.36 -10.78
C ILE A 26 7.81 8.86 -11.21
N LYS A 27 6.81 9.75 -11.28
CA LYS A 27 5.50 9.41 -11.82
C LYS A 27 5.65 8.85 -13.23
N GLU A 28 6.37 9.55 -14.10
CA GLU A 28 6.56 9.07 -15.48
C GLU A 28 7.28 7.72 -15.54
N GLU A 29 8.38 7.55 -14.78
CA GLU A 29 9.13 6.30 -14.76
C GLU A 29 8.30 5.11 -14.26
N LEU A 30 7.53 5.30 -13.17
CA LEU A 30 6.68 4.24 -12.64
C LEU A 30 5.54 3.87 -13.59
N PHE A 31 4.95 4.85 -14.28
CA PHE A 31 3.80 4.63 -15.16
C PHE A 31 4.21 4.10 -16.55
N LYS A 32 5.46 4.31 -16.98
CA LYS A 32 6.00 3.72 -18.24
C LYS A 32 6.27 2.22 -18.13
N ILE A 33 6.39 1.67 -16.92
CA ILE A 33 6.62 0.24 -16.69
C ILE A 33 5.35 -0.55 -17.03
N GLN A 34 5.45 -1.44 -18.02
CA GLN A 34 4.39 -2.39 -18.36
C GLN A 34 4.39 -3.53 -17.33
N SER A 35 3.59 -3.38 -16.26
CA SER A 35 3.59 -4.30 -15.10
C SER A 35 3.31 -5.75 -15.49
N CYS A 36 2.41 -5.99 -16.44
CA CYS A 36 2.02 -7.31 -16.94
C CYS A 36 3.13 -8.09 -17.66
N LYS A 37 4.28 -7.44 -17.96
CA LYS A 37 5.46 -8.09 -18.55
C LYS A 37 6.54 -8.41 -17.51
N LEU A 38 6.30 -8.11 -16.23
CA LEU A 38 7.21 -8.41 -15.14
C LEU A 38 6.95 -9.83 -14.62
N SER A 39 7.96 -10.42 -13.98
CA SER A 39 7.71 -11.60 -13.14
C SER A 39 6.78 -11.22 -11.98
N PRO A 40 5.95 -12.14 -11.45
CA PRO A 40 4.97 -11.83 -10.42
C PRO A 40 5.58 -11.10 -9.20
N SER A 41 6.78 -11.53 -8.79
CA SER A 41 7.51 -10.94 -7.68
C SER A 41 7.99 -9.49 -7.93
N LEU A 42 8.34 -9.16 -9.19
CA LEU A 42 8.68 -7.80 -9.61
C LEU A 42 7.42 -6.95 -9.77
N GLU A 43 6.33 -7.54 -10.25
CA GLU A 43 5.03 -6.86 -10.37
C GLU A 43 4.46 -6.48 -9.01
N MET A 44 4.56 -7.37 -8.01
CA MET A 44 4.21 -7.06 -6.63
C MET A 44 5.02 -5.87 -6.11
N TYR A 45 6.34 -5.85 -6.34
CA TYR A 45 7.18 -4.75 -5.88
C TYR A 45 6.88 -3.44 -6.64
N HIS A 46 6.62 -3.50 -7.94
CA HIS A 46 6.19 -2.34 -8.73
C HIS A 46 4.87 -1.75 -8.21
N ASN A 47 3.86 -2.59 -7.93
CA ASN A 47 2.61 -2.16 -7.33
C ASN A 47 2.81 -1.54 -5.93
N TYR A 48 3.72 -2.09 -5.13
CA TYR A 48 4.11 -1.48 -3.86
C TYR A 48 4.67 -0.06 -4.04
N LEU A 49 5.55 0.15 -5.03
CA LEU A 49 6.11 1.48 -5.31
C LEU A 49 5.05 2.46 -5.82
N MET A 50 4.16 2.01 -6.71
CA MET A 50 3.03 2.81 -7.16
C MET A 50 2.13 3.23 -6.00
N GLY A 51 1.74 2.28 -5.14
CA GLY A 51 0.92 2.56 -3.97
C GLY A 51 1.61 3.53 -3.01
N LYS A 52 2.91 3.35 -2.76
CA LYS A 52 3.72 4.25 -1.93
C LYS A 52 3.78 5.67 -2.50
N PHE A 53 3.99 5.81 -3.81
CA PHE A 53 4.00 7.10 -4.50
C PHE A 53 2.64 7.81 -4.37
N LEU A 54 1.54 7.10 -4.66
CA LEU A 54 0.18 7.64 -4.58
C LEU A 54 -0.21 8.01 -3.14
N PHE A 55 0.16 7.20 -2.15
CA PHE A 55 -0.02 7.50 -0.74
C PHE A 55 0.76 8.76 -0.33
N ASN A 56 1.98 8.96 -0.83
CA ASN A 56 2.71 10.19 -0.57
C ASN A 56 2.07 11.40 -1.28
N LEU A 57 1.48 11.20 -2.46
CA LEU A 57 0.78 12.26 -3.19
C LEU A 57 -0.52 12.69 -2.49
N SER A 58 -1.24 11.77 -1.85
CA SER A 58 -2.48 12.07 -1.10
C SER A 58 -2.27 13.04 0.06
N LYS A 59 -1.05 13.13 0.60
CA LYS A 59 -0.67 14.10 1.62
C LYS A 59 -0.55 15.53 1.11
N VAL A 60 -0.53 15.72 -0.21
CA VAL A 60 -0.26 17.02 -0.85
C VAL A 60 -1.41 17.46 -1.75
N THR A 61 -2.08 16.53 -2.44
CA THR A 61 -3.19 16.86 -3.33
C THR A 61 -4.17 15.71 -3.46
N GLU A 62 -5.42 16.02 -3.86
CA GLU A 62 -6.48 15.06 -4.20
C GLU A 62 -6.55 13.86 -3.25
N LYS A 63 -6.60 14.14 -1.94
CA LYS A 63 -6.36 13.16 -0.86
C LYS A 63 -7.15 11.87 -1.04
N LEU A 64 -8.47 11.96 -1.17
CA LEU A 64 -9.34 10.78 -1.31
C LEU A 64 -9.03 9.98 -2.57
N ASN A 65 -8.92 10.63 -3.72
CA ASN A 65 -8.62 9.97 -5.00
C ASN A 65 -7.28 9.22 -4.94
N ASN A 66 -6.23 9.88 -4.43
CA ASN A 66 -4.91 9.29 -4.33
C ASN A 66 -4.85 8.14 -3.30
N LEU A 67 -5.59 8.22 -2.18
CA LEU A 67 -5.72 7.10 -1.24
C LEU A 67 -6.44 5.91 -1.87
N THR A 68 -7.52 6.14 -2.63
CA THR A 68 -8.25 5.07 -3.34
C THR A 68 -7.33 4.36 -4.35
N LEU A 69 -6.61 5.13 -5.17
CA LEU A 69 -5.66 4.57 -6.13
C LEU A 69 -4.50 3.83 -5.43
N ALA A 70 -3.97 4.37 -4.33
CA ALA A 70 -2.96 3.71 -3.54
C ALA A 70 -3.47 2.37 -2.99
N ASN A 71 -4.69 2.35 -2.46
CA ASN A 71 -5.33 1.15 -1.94
C ASN A 71 -5.44 0.05 -3.02
N THR A 72 -5.92 0.40 -4.22
CA THR A 72 -6.00 -0.55 -5.34
C THR A 72 -4.63 -1.16 -5.68
N LYS A 73 -3.56 -0.36 -5.66
CA LYS A 73 -2.21 -0.85 -5.95
C LYS A 73 -1.69 -1.78 -4.85
N PHE A 74 -1.95 -1.44 -3.60
CA PHE A 74 -1.57 -2.30 -2.48
C PHE A 74 -2.37 -3.62 -2.43
N ASP A 75 -3.67 -3.60 -2.72
CA ASP A 75 -4.50 -4.81 -2.80
C ASP A 75 -4.06 -5.75 -3.93
N THR A 76 -3.60 -5.18 -5.05
CA THR A 76 -3.06 -5.95 -6.17
C THR A 76 -1.91 -6.86 -5.75
N ILE A 77 -1.11 -6.47 -4.75
CA ILE A 77 -0.01 -7.30 -4.22
C ILE A 77 -0.54 -8.63 -3.66
N PHE A 78 -1.64 -8.59 -2.91
CA PHE A 78 -2.25 -9.75 -2.29
C PHE A 78 -2.99 -10.62 -3.32
N VAL A 79 -3.61 -9.99 -4.31
CA VAL A 79 -4.21 -10.69 -5.46
C VAL A 79 -3.15 -11.46 -6.23
N LEU A 80 -2.03 -10.82 -6.57
CA LEU A 80 -0.91 -11.45 -7.29
C LEU A 80 -0.30 -12.60 -6.48
N ALA A 81 -0.09 -12.42 -5.18
CA ALA A 81 0.40 -13.48 -4.31
C ALA A 81 -0.55 -14.70 -4.33
N LYS A 82 -1.86 -14.46 -4.13
CA LYS A 82 -2.88 -15.52 -4.16
C LYS A 82 -2.93 -16.25 -5.51
N MET A 83 -2.91 -15.53 -6.62
CA MET A 83 -2.90 -16.11 -7.98
C MET A 83 -1.69 -17.01 -8.24
N ASN A 84 -0.58 -16.78 -7.55
CA ASN A 84 0.65 -17.56 -7.65
C ASN A 84 0.81 -18.57 -6.50
N ASN A 85 -0.22 -18.78 -5.67
CA ASN A 85 -0.19 -19.63 -4.48
C ASN A 85 0.93 -19.25 -3.50
N TRP A 86 1.20 -17.95 -3.35
CA TRP A 86 2.18 -17.40 -2.42
C TRP A 86 1.51 -16.70 -1.26
N GLU A 87 2.16 -16.74 -0.11
CA GLU A 87 1.83 -15.89 1.03
C GLU A 87 2.64 -14.59 0.99
N VAL A 88 2.05 -13.50 1.49
CA VAL A 88 2.72 -12.20 1.61
C VAL A 88 3.49 -12.13 2.92
N TYR A 89 4.77 -12.51 2.89
CA TYR A 89 5.66 -12.52 4.06
C TYR A 89 6.38 -11.20 4.34
N ASN A 90 6.09 -10.12 3.63
CA ASN A 90 6.72 -8.84 3.91
C ASN A 90 5.83 -8.00 4.82
N PRO A 91 6.20 -7.74 6.10
CA PRO A 91 5.37 -6.95 7.00
C PRO A 91 5.13 -5.53 6.49
N LYS A 92 6.01 -4.99 5.64
CA LYS A 92 5.80 -3.68 5.01
C LYS A 92 4.63 -3.68 4.03
N TYR A 93 4.37 -4.79 3.33
CA TYR A 93 3.23 -4.89 2.41
C TYR A 93 1.94 -4.94 3.22
N ILE A 94 1.88 -5.79 4.24
CA ILE A 94 0.76 -5.89 5.18
C ILE A 94 0.45 -4.53 5.80
N PHE A 95 1.44 -3.92 6.45
CA PHE A 95 1.26 -2.63 7.11
C PHE A 95 0.85 -1.53 6.14
N LYS A 96 1.48 -1.40 4.96
CA LYS A 96 1.13 -0.33 4.02
C LYS A 96 -0.28 -0.49 3.46
N THR A 97 -0.72 -1.71 3.17
CA THR A 97 -2.09 -1.97 2.73
C THR A 97 -3.10 -1.60 3.83
N ALA A 98 -2.91 -2.14 5.04
CA ALA A 98 -3.81 -1.88 6.16
C ALA A 98 -3.83 -0.40 6.57
N HIS A 99 -2.67 0.24 6.66
CA HIS A 99 -2.55 1.67 6.98
C HIS A 99 -3.18 2.56 5.91
N THR A 100 -3.11 2.18 4.63
CA THR A 100 -3.79 2.93 3.56
C THR A 100 -5.30 2.85 3.70
N LYS A 101 -5.84 1.66 4.04
CA LYS A 101 -7.27 1.48 4.35
C LYS A 101 -7.70 2.31 5.57
N PHE A 102 -6.90 2.28 6.64
CA PHE A 102 -7.10 3.12 7.82
C PHE A 102 -7.17 4.61 7.49
N GLU A 103 -6.25 5.12 6.68
CA GLU A 103 -6.30 6.50 6.22
C GLU A 103 -7.51 6.76 5.30
N LEU A 104 -7.88 5.81 4.45
CA LEU A 104 -9.04 5.94 3.56
C LEU A 104 -10.34 6.11 4.36
N ILE A 105 -10.54 5.29 5.40
CA ILE A 105 -11.72 5.34 6.29
C ILE A 105 -11.94 6.74 6.85
N LYS A 106 -10.87 7.43 7.26
CA LYS A 106 -10.94 8.81 7.81
C LYS A 106 -11.46 9.85 6.82
N ASN A 107 -11.53 9.53 5.53
CA ASN A 107 -11.95 10.44 4.47
C ASN A 107 -13.24 9.99 3.76
N LEU A 108 -13.82 8.86 4.16
CA LEU A 108 -15.09 8.37 3.61
C LEU A 108 -16.29 8.98 4.34
N GLN A 109 -17.40 9.13 3.63
CA GLN A 109 -18.66 9.63 4.19
C GLN A 109 -19.70 8.51 4.39
N SER A 110 -19.60 7.44 3.60
CA SER A 110 -20.55 6.32 3.66
C SER A 110 -20.21 5.38 4.81
N ARG A 111 -21.10 5.29 5.81
CA ARG A 111 -20.96 4.36 6.96
C ARG A 111 -20.77 2.91 6.50
N ARG A 112 -21.48 2.49 5.44
CA ARG A 112 -21.36 1.14 4.89
C ARG A 112 -19.96 0.89 4.32
N GLU A 113 -19.39 1.85 3.61
CA GLU A 113 -18.03 1.73 3.06
C GLU A 113 -16.98 1.76 4.17
N ILE A 114 -17.18 2.63 5.17
CA ILE A 114 -16.32 2.69 6.37
C ILE A 114 -16.25 1.34 7.05
N ILE A 115 -17.37 0.71 7.38
CA ILE A 115 -17.41 -0.60 8.07
C ILE A 115 -16.70 -1.67 7.23
N LYS A 116 -16.97 -1.69 5.92
CA LYS A 116 -16.34 -2.66 5.01
C LYS A 116 -14.81 -2.51 5.01
N ILE A 117 -14.32 -1.29 4.80
CA ILE A 117 -12.88 -1.03 4.70
C ILE A 117 -12.19 -1.17 6.06
N TRP A 118 -12.88 -0.81 7.15
CA TRP A 118 -12.40 -1.03 8.52
C TRP A 118 -12.18 -2.51 8.77
N LYS A 119 -13.15 -3.37 8.43
CA LYS A 119 -13.00 -4.82 8.60
C LYS A 119 -11.82 -5.36 7.79
N GLU A 120 -11.67 -4.94 6.53
CA GLU A 120 -10.52 -5.34 5.72
C GLU A 120 -9.18 -4.87 6.30
N ALA A 121 -9.12 -3.66 6.87
CA ALA A 121 -7.93 -3.14 7.53
C ALA A 121 -7.61 -3.90 8.83
N HIS A 122 -8.65 -4.21 9.60
CA HIS A 122 -8.57 -4.93 10.88
C HIS A 122 -8.10 -6.36 10.67
N ASP A 123 -8.77 -7.14 9.82
CA ASP A 123 -8.42 -8.53 9.51
C ASP A 123 -6.96 -8.63 9.03
N LEU A 124 -6.54 -7.70 8.16
CA LEU A 124 -5.17 -7.67 7.65
C LEU A 124 -4.13 -7.28 8.71
N THR A 125 -4.48 -6.34 9.60
CA THR A 125 -3.60 -5.94 10.70
C THR A 125 -3.46 -7.06 11.73
N PHE A 126 -4.57 -7.72 12.06
CA PHE A 126 -4.60 -8.88 12.95
C PHE A 126 -3.74 -10.03 12.40
N TYR A 127 -3.91 -10.38 11.11
CA TYR A 127 -3.02 -11.32 10.42
C TYR A 127 -1.54 -10.88 10.51
N GLY A 128 -1.27 -9.59 10.35
CA GLY A 128 0.07 -9.03 10.50
C GLY A 128 0.65 -9.22 11.90
N ILE A 129 -0.13 -9.01 12.95
CA ILE A 129 0.31 -9.18 14.35
C ILE A 129 0.58 -10.65 14.65
N ASP A 130 -0.29 -11.56 14.22
CA ASP A 130 -0.09 -13.00 14.40
C ASP A 130 1.26 -13.46 13.80
N LYS A 131 1.57 -13.00 12.58
CA LYS A 131 2.83 -13.34 11.89
C LYS A 131 4.04 -12.57 12.39
N TYR A 132 3.86 -11.34 12.87
CA TYR A 132 4.95 -10.42 13.27
C TYR A 132 4.63 -9.73 14.61
N PRO A 133 4.57 -10.48 15.73
CA PRO A 133 4.05 -9.97 17.00
C PRO A 133 4.87 -8.80 17.59
N ASN A 134 6.16 -8.74 17.27
CA ASN A 134 7.08 -7.69 17.72
C ASN A 134 7.11 -6.45 16.80
N ASN A 135 6.25 -6.38 15.78
CA ASN A 135 6.23 -5.24 14.86
C ASN A 135 5.43 -4.08 15.46
N SER A 136 6.13 -3.08 15.97
CA SER A 136 5.51 -1.90 16.61
C SER A 136 4.57 -1.11 15.71
N SER A 137 4.80 -1.08 14.39
CA SER A 137 3.91 -0.37 13.46
C SER A 137 2.57 -1.09 13.28
N LEU A 138 2.58 -2.42 13.25
CA LEU A 138 1.36 -3.22 13.19
C LEU A 138 0.57 -3.14 14.51
N GLN A 139 1.27 -3.19 15.65
CA GLN A 139 0.64 -3.02 16.97
C GLN A 139 -0.03 -1.64 17.10
N TRP A 140 0.70 -0.58 16.73
CA TRP A 140 0.13 0.78 16.71
C TRP A 140 -1.12 0.87 15.84
N LEU A 141 -1.09 0.27 14.64
CA LEU A 141 -2.23 0.33 13.72
C LEU A 141 -3.45 -0.42 14.27
N PHE A 142 -3.24 -1.54 14.95
CA PHE A 142 -4.30 -2.29 15.61
C PHE A 142 -4.97 -1.46 16.70
N ASP A 143 -4.18 -0.86 17.59
CA ASP A 143 -4.69 0.03 18.64
C ASP A 143 -5.50 1.20 18.07
N GLU A 144 -5.08 1.76 16.93
CA GLU A 144 -5.81 2.84 16.26
C GLU A 144 -7.14 2.38 15.63
N LEU A 145 -7.20 1.15 15.09
CA LEU A 145 -8.42 0.57 14.52
C LEU A 145 -9.45 0.24 15.62
N GLU A 146 -9.01 -0.28 16.76
CA GLU A 146 -9.86 -0.55 17.94
C GLU A 146 -10.50 0.73 18.49
N LYS A 147 -9.77 1.86 18.48
CA LYS A 147 -10.31 3.17 18.88
C LYS A 147 -11.41 3.68 17.95
N MET A 148 -11.42 3.26 16.67
CA MET A 148 -12.45 3.67 15.71
C MET A 148 -13.76 2.90 15.88
N GLU A 149 -13.67 1.61 16.23
CA GLU A 149 -14.86 0.78 16.52
C GLU A 149 -15.66 1.35 17.68
N ASN A 150 -14.98 1.76 18.74
CA ASN A 150 -15.59 2.36 19.93
C ASN A 150 -16.24 3.75 19.73
N LYS A 151 -16.15 4.32 18.53
CA LYS A 151 -16.75 5.63 18.16
C LYS A 151 -17.86 5.52 17.11
N SER A 152 -18.14 4.31 16.60
CA SER A 152 -19.03 4.04 15.48
C SER A 152 -20.38 3.48 15.91
#